data_AF-A0A2H5VJW7-F1
#
_entry.id   AF-A0A2H5VJW7-F1
#
_cell.length_a   1.000
_cell.length_b   1.000
_cell.length_c   1.000
_cell.angle_alpha   90.00
_cell.angle_beta   90.00
_cell.angle_gamma   90.00
#
_symmetry.space_group_name_H-M   'P 1'
#
loop_
_entity.id
_entity.type
_entity.pdbx_description
1 polymer ?
#
loop_
_entity_poly.entity_id
_entity_poly.type
_entity_poly.pdbx_seq_one_letter_code
_entity_poly.pdbx_strand_id
1 'polypeptide(L)'
;MIRELRDQGGRFPGIWIRRWPCRGRGGRIRGALLVGGILLLSTPPDPQIAWGSRRLEKLDGPSERAQAASAVGGRQEPGRQEQEVAEKRRDAFLLVQEVLEEAKRISDPAQRWRIRLQAADLLWTLDEPAGRSLCENLMDEIVRMDVKEERGGGDRPADVGLRRALFRELLQVVIRRDSRFAARLIERFKDEEAERATGGLTRAALYQEMLAALWDASAGDASREVSLLTDVLGRVLSPGGEIPPVVSLLLTSAASSPEAGDALFRVVFSRLPMLSQDSALAVLGGYLSRRFRTADSLAPLEREAQAIFAHVLARAEMLWQQARAGRAFRGSRETRRFIVSLTHDYLPLFQKFGDPVQAAQLTVYAQTLLSALPDEQRSVSPPGVTGGTLEEELQAIEREPRARVRDHLPA
;
A
#
# COMPACT_ATOMS: atom_id res chain seq x y z
N MET A 1 -43.21 28.23 28.07
CA MET A 1 -43.00 29.35 29.00
C MET A 1 -43.42 28.89 30.39
N ILE A 2 -42.45 28.67 31.32
CA ILE A 2 -42.63 28.71 32.80
C ILE A 2 -43.55 27.59 33.40
N ARG A 3 -43.21 26.74 34.37
CA ARG A 3 -42.13 26.50 35.39
C ARG A 3 -41.89 24.97 35.43
N GLU A 4 -40.77 24.33 35.76
CA GLU A 4 -39.53 24.60 36.52
C GLU A 4 -39.59 24.71 38.07
N LEU A 5 -38.83 23.79 38.70
CA LEU A 5 -38.11 23.87 39.98
C LEU A 5 -38.88 23.88 41.32
N ARG A 6 -38.93 22.72 41.99
CA ARG A 6 -38.01 22.31 43.10
C ARG A 6 -38.50 20.99 43.74
N ASP A 7 -37.74 20.17 44.48
CA ASP A 7 -36.32 19.88 44.73
C ASP A 7 -36.26 19.25 46.15
N GLN A 8 -35.30 18.33 46.40
CA GLN A 8 -34.93 17.74 47.71
C GLN A 8 -35.92 16.74 48.36
N GLY A 9 -35.47 15.62 48.94
CA GLY A 9 -34.10 15.08 49.01
C GLY A 9 -34.00 13.78 49.81
N GLY A 10 -32.89 13.03 49.67
CA GLY A 10 -32.74 11.69 50.25
C GLY A 10 -31.35 11.05 50.11
N ARG A 11 -30.34 11.78 50.60
CA ARG A 11 -28.98 11.40 51.06
C ARG A 11 -28.52 9.91 51.01
N PHE A 12 -27.26 9.76 50.57
CA PHE A 12 -26.37 8.60 50.73
C PHE A 12 -26.28 8.03 52.17
N PRO A 13 -25.80 6.79 52.29
CA PRO A 13 -24.47 6.62 52.89
C PRO A 13 -23.50 5.80 52.02
N GLY A 14 -22.22 6.22 51.97
CA GLY A 14 -21.14 5.45 51.34
C GLY A 14 -20.29 4.71 52.38
N ILE A 15 -19.82 3.50 52.06
CA ILE A 15 -18.90 2.62 52.82
C ILE A 15 -18.32 1.58 51.83
N TRP A 16 -17.03 1.19 51.79
CA TRP A 16 -15.78 1.70 52.39
C TRP A 16 -14.62 1.29 51.44
N ILE A 17 -13.63 2.16 51.16
CA ILE A 17 -12.41 1.74 50.45
C ILE A 17 -11.47 1.03 51.45
N ARG A 18 -11.31 -0.29 51.35
CA ARG A 18 -10.23 -1.02 52.04
C ARG A 18 -8.99 -1.13 51.17
N ARG A 19 -8.07 -0.16 51.31
CA ARG A 19 -6.65 -0.38 51.01
C ARG A 19 -6.00 -1.11 52.17
N TRP A 20 -5.39 -2.27 51.93
CA TRP A 20 -4.34 -2.83 52.79
C TRP A 20 -3.10 -3.19 51.96
N PRO A 21 -1.89 -3.06 52.50
CA PRO A 21 -0.66 -3.08 51.72
C PRO A 21 -0.04 -4.49 51.64
N CYS A 22 0.48 -4.86 50.47
CA CYS A 22 1.38 -6.00 50.32
C CYS A 22 2.57 -5.60 49.43
N ARG A 23 3.66 -5.19 50.08
CA ARG A 23 4.98 -5.07 49.45
C ARG A 23 5.66 -6.43 49.62
N GLY A 24 5.78 -7.22 48.56
CA GLY A 24 6.35 -8.57 48.61
C GLY A 24 6.75 -9.06 47.22
N ARG A 25 7.91 -9.71 47.11
CA ARG A 25 8.45 -10.22 45.84
C ARG A 25 7.81 -11.54 45.43
N GLY A 26 7.47 -11.67 44.14
CA GLY A 26 7.38 -12.94 43.41
C GLY A 26 6.08 -13.74 43.58
N GLY A 27 5.51 -14.20 42.47
CA GLY A 27 4.40 -15.17 42.44
C GLY A 27 3.28 -14.80 41.46
N ARG A 28 2.90 -15.75 40.59
CA ARG A 28 1.78 -15.62 39.64
C ARG A 28 0.45 -16.03 40.30
N ILE A 29 -0.61 -15.21 40.17
CA ILE A 29 -2.03 -15.65 40.07
C ILE A 29 -2.72 -14.58 39.19
N ARG A 30 -3.10 -14.81 37.92
CA ARG A 30 -4.21 -15.62 37.38
C ARG A 30 -5.59 -15.29 37.96
N GLY A 31 -6.13 -14.12 37.61
CA GLY A 31 -7.57 -13.87 37.61
C GLY A 31 -8.16 -14.31 36.27
N ALA A 32 -8.79 -15.49 36.22
CA ALA A 32 -9.49 -15.99 35.04
C ALA A 32 -11.00 -15.90 35.27
N LEU A 33 -11.73 -15.29 34.35
CA LEU A 33 -13.19 -15.34 34.30
C LEU A 33 -13.56 -16.15 33.05
N LEU A 34 -14.00 -17.39 33.28
CA LEU A 34 -14.16 -18.41 32.26
C LEU A 34 -15.61 -18.43 31.75
N VAL A 35 -15.84 -17.88 30.56
CA VAL A 35 -17.01 -18.16 29.72
C VAL A 35 -16.54 -18.27 28.28
N GLY A 36 -16.84 -19.37 27.59
CA GLY A 36 -16.88 -19.38 26.12
C GLY A 36 -15.58 -19.19 25.33
N GLY A 37 -14.40 -19.56 25.86
CA GLY A 37 -13.32 -20.16 25.05
C GLY A 37 -12.71 -19.41 23.85
N ILE A 38 -12.92 -18.10 23.63
CA ILE A 38 -12.19 -17.33 22.60
C ILE A 38 -11.54 -16.09 23.23
N LEU A 39 -10.20 -16.07 23.26
CA LEU A 39 -9.41 -14.89 23.58
C LEU A 39 -9.22 -14.02 22.34
N LEU A 40 -10.18 -13.13 22.07
CA LEU A 40 -9.95 -12.00 21.16
C LEU A 40 -9.08 -10.95 21.88
N LEU A 41 -7.77 -11.08 21.73
CA LEU A 41 -6.81 -10.07 22.17
C LEU A 41 -6.91 -8.82 21.28
N SER A 42 -7.43 -7.74 21.84
CA SER A 42 -7.32 -6.40 21.29
C SER A 42 -5.92 -5.83 21.52
N THR A 43 -4.97 -6.26 20.70
CA THR A 43 -3.63 -5.66 20.58
C THR A 43 -3.42 -5.11 19.16
N PRO A 44 -2.70 -3.98 18.98
CA PRO A 44 -2.41 -3.46 17.65
C PRO A 44 -1.57 -4.47 16.83
N PRO A 45 -1.66 -4.46 15.50
CA PRO A 45 -0.99 -5.45 14.66
C PRO A 45 0.52 -5.18 14.58
N ASP A 46 1.31 -5.99 15.28
CA ASP A 46 2.75 -6.12 15.00
C ASP A 46 2.95 -6.89 13.67
N PRO A 47 3.73 -6.36 12.72
CA PRO A 47 3.86 -6.92 11.38
C PRO A 47 4.92 -8.04 11.29
N GLN A 48 4.92 -9.01 12.21
CA GLN A 48 5.82 -10.18 12.15
C GLN A 48 5.14 -11.49 12.59
N ILE A 49 4.30 -12.06 11.71
CA ILE A 49 3.98 -13.49 11.73
C ILE A 49 4.37 -14.11 10.38
N ALA A 50 5.69 -14.11 10.12
CA ALA A 50 6.27 -14.88 9.04
C ALA A 50 6.31 -16.37 9.44
N TRP A 51 5.40 -17.17 8.89
CA TRP A 51 5.41 -18.62 9.10
C TRP A 51 6.57 -19.29 8.36
N GLY A 52 7.72 -19.38 9.05
CA GLY A 52 8.40 -20.66 9.21
C GLY A 52 9.20 -21.27 8.05
N SER A 53 9.64 -20.51 7.03
CA SER A 53 10.52 -21.03 5.96
C SER A 53 11.96 -20.52 6.06
N ARG A 54 12.66 -20.79 7.19
CA ARG A 54 14.15 -20.74 7.34
C ARG A 54 14.61 -21.16 8.74
N ARG A 55 14.89 -22.45 8.94
CA ARG A 55 15.90 -22.98 9.90
C ARG A 55 16.08 -24.50 9.74
N LEU A 56 16.82 -24.88 8.70
CA LEU A 56 17.41 -26.22 8.59
C LEU A 56 18.71 -26.18 7.78
N GLU A 57 19.60 -25.25 8.15
CA GLU A 57 20.99 -25.22 7.73
C GLU A 57 21.87 -25.13 8.98
N LYS A 58 22.85 -26.04 9.10
CA LYS A 58 23.76 -26.33 10.23
C LYS A 58 23.37 -27.48 11.17
N LEU A 59 22.99 -28.61 10.58
CA LEU A 59 23.60 -29.89 10.96
C LEU A 59 24.10 -30.55 9.67
N ASP A 60 25.27 -31.19 9.78
CA ASP A 60 25.66 -32.44 9.13
C ASP A 60 27.19 -32.54 8.93
N GLY A 61 27.86 -33.11 9.94
CA GLY A 61 28.94 -34.04 9.64
C GLY A 61 28.32 -35.36 9.13
N PRO A 62 28.90 -36.05 8.14
CA PRO A 62 28.22 -37.12 7.40
C PRO A 62 27.90 -38.41 8.19
N SER A 63 28.15 -38.45 9.50
CA SER A 63 28.00 -39.66 10.33
C SER A 63 26.65 -39.77 11.08
N GLU A 64 25.89 -38.67 11.27
CA GLU A 64 24.63 -38.70 12.03
C GLU A 64 23.42 -39.08 11.15
N ARG A 65 23.42 -38.70 9.86
CA ARG A 65 22.37 -39.09 8.88
C ARG A 65 22.14 -40.59 8.80
N ALA A 66 23.19 -41.40 8.94
CA ALA A 66 23.10 -42.86 8.84
C ALA A 66 22.42 -43.50 10.06
N GLN A 67 22.54 -42.91 11.25
CA GLN A 67 21.97 -43.49 12.48
C GLN A 67 20.55 -42.98 12.76
N ALA A 68 20.22 -41.74 12.38
CA ALA A 68 18.84 -41.26 12.43
C ALA A 68 17.90 -42.02 11.46
N ALA A 69 18.42 -42.44 10.30
CA ALA A 69 17.64 -43.18 9.28
C ALA A 69 17.25 -44.61 9.69
N SER A 70 17.96 -45.24 10.64
CA SER A 70 17.63 -46.60 11.11
C SER A 70 16.71 -46.66 12.33
N ALA A 71 16.48 -45.53 13.02
CA ALA A 71 15.64 -45.48 14.23
C ALA A 71 14.15 -45.20 13.96
N VAL A 72 13.78 -44.79 12.75
CA VAL A 72 12.37 -44.52 12.36
C VAL A 72 11.92 -45.54 11.30
N GLY A 73 12.09 -46.83 11.62
CA GLY A 73 11.47 -47.96 10.92
C GLY A 73 9.95 -48.07 11.16
N GLY A 74 9.27 -46.93 11.34
CA GLY A 74 7.82 -46.84 11.49
C GLY A 74 7.18 -46.53 10.16
N ARG A 75 6.72 -47.55 9.45
CA ARG A 75 6.04 -47.43 8.15
C ARG A 75 4.64 -46.81 8.32
N GLN A 76 4.58 -45.51 8.57
CA GLN A 76 3.31 -44.76 8.50
C GLN A 76 2.82 -44.78 7.05
N GLU A 77 1.64 -45.35 6.84
CA GLU A 77 0.99 -45.37 5.55
C GLU A 77 0.59 -43.94 5.16
N PRO A 78 0.92 -43.45 3.94
CA PRO A 78 0.63 -42.07 3.54
C PRO A 78 -0.86 -41.71 3.67
N GLY A 79 -1.76 -42.69 3.48
CA GLY A 79 -3.20 -42.50 3.62
C GLY A 79 -3.66 -42.07 5.01
N ARG A 80 -3.01 -42.49 6.11
CA ARG A 80 -3.45 -42.09 7.47
C ARG A 80 -3.22 -40.60 7.73
N GLN A 81 -2.12 -40.05 7.24
CA GLN A 81 -1.78 -38.64 7.49
C GLN A 81 -2.61 -37.70 6.60
N GLU A 82 -2.91 -38.11 5.36
CA GLU A 82 -3.86 -37.39 4.49
C GLU A 82 -5.28 -37.40 5.08
N GLN A 83 -5.71 -38.52 5.66
CA GLN A 83 -7.03 -38.67 6.29
C GLN A 83 -7.16 -37.80 7.55
N GLU A 84 -6.16 -37.77 8.42
CA GLU A 84 -6.14 -36.89 9.61
C GLU A 84 -6.14 -35.40 9.23
N VAL A 85 -5.45 -35.02 8.14
CA VAL A 85 -5.48 -33.64 7.61
C VAL A 85 -6.86 -33.31 7.01
N ALA A 86 -7.52 -34.25 6.34
CA ALA A 86 -8.86 -34.07 5.80
C ALA A 86 -9.92 -33.90 6.91
N GLU A 87 -9.85 -34.68 7.98
CA GLU A 87 -10.70 -34.55 9.17
C GLU A 87 -10.52 -33.17 9.83
N LYS A 88 -9.27 -32.76 10.10
CA LYS A 88 -8.99 -31.42 10.68
C LYS A 88 -9.45 -30.27 9.79
N ARG A 89 -9.38 -30.39 8.46
CA ARG A 89 -9.93 -29.39 7.52
C ARG A 89 -11.46 -29.32 7.60
N ARG A 90 -12.13 -30.46 7.74
CA ARG A 90 -13.59 -30.53 7.89
C ARG A 90 -14.05 -29.89 9.21
N ASP A 91 -13.36 -30.19 10.30
CA ASP A 91 -13.65 -29.59 11.62
C ASP A 91 -13.40 -28.07 11.61
N ALA A 92 -12.30 -27.62 11.01
CA ALA A 92 -12.02 -26.19 10.83
C ALA A 92 -13.10 -25.50 9.97
N PHE A 93 -13.57 -26.13 8.90
CA PHE A 93 -14.67 -25.60 8.09
C PHE A 93 -15.95 -25.45 8.90
N LEU A 94 -16.35 -26.47 9.68
CA LEU A 94 -17.53 -26.41 10.54
C LEU A 94 -17.43 -25.29 11.58
N LEU A 95 -16.26 -25.11 12.21
CA LEU A 95 -16.02 -24.06 13.19
C LEU A 95 -16.10 -22.65 12.55
N VAL A 96 -15.64 -22.47 11.32
CA VAL A 96 -15.82 -21.19 10.59
C VAL A 96 -17.29 -20.93 10.25
N GLN A 97 -18.08 -21.97 9.94
CA GLN A 97 -19.54 -21.82 9.76
C GLN A 97 -20.23 -21.43 11.08
N GLU A 98 -19.83 -21.99 12.21
CA GLU A 98 -20.35 -21.60 13.53
C GLU A 98 -20.05 -20.11 13.85
N VAL A 99 -18.83 -19.65 13.56
CA VAL A 99 -18.46 -18.22 13.67
C VAL A 99 -19.32 -17.32 12.77
N LEU A 100 -19.68 -17.78 11.57
CA LEU A 100 -20.58 -17.04 10.66
C LEU A 100 -22.01 -16.96 11.20
N GLU A 101 -22.52 -18.01 11.83
CA GLU A 101 -23.84 -17.97 12.51
C GLU A 101 -23.83 -17.05 13.73
N GLU A 102 -22.79 -17.09 14.56
CA GLU A 102 -22.67 -16.21 15.73
C GLU A 102 -22.51 -14.74 15.32
N ALA A 103 -21.77 -14.47 14.24
CA ALA A 103 -21.57 -13.12 13.72
C ALA A 103 -22.90 -12.42 13.39
N LYS A 104 -23.95 -13.15 12.99
CA LYS A 104 -25.29 -12.58 12.73
C LYS A 104 -25.90 -11.87 13.95
N ARG A 105 -25.50 -12.26 15.17
CA ARG A 105 -25.98 -11.69 16.44
C ARG A 105 -25.26 -10.41 16.86
N ILE A 106 -24.12 -10.08 16.25
CA ILE A 106 -23.34 -8.88 16.54
C ILE A 106 -24.12 -7.65 16.09
N SER A 107 -24.35 -6.69 17.00
CA SER A 107 -25.16 -5.49 16.73
C SER A 107 -24.47 -4.48 15.80
N ASP A 108 -23.16 -4.24 15.98
CA ASP A 108 -22.39 -3.34 15.12
C ASP A 108 -22.22 -3.92 13.70
N PRO A 109 -22.73 -3.25 12.65
CA PRO A 109 -22.56 -3.71 11.27
C PRO A 109 -21.09 -3.75 10.82
N ALA A 110 -20.23 -2.85 11.31
CA ALA A 110 -18.83 -2.79 10.90
C ALA A 110 -18.04 -3.99 11.44
N GLN A 111 -18.13 -4.27 12.74
CA GLN A 111 -17.55 -5.45 13.37
C GLN A 111 -18.13 -6.75 12.80
N ARG A 112 -19.46 -6.83 12.60
CA ARG A 112 -20.11 -7.98 11.95
C ARG A 112 -19.52 -8.26 10.58
N TRP A 113 -19.38 -7.23 9.76
CA TRP A 113 -18.85 -7.36 8.40
C TRP A 113 -17.37 -7.80 8.41
N ARG A 114 -16.53 -7.21 9.29
CA ARG A 114 -15.10 -7.58 9.39
C ARG A 114 -14.89 -9.03 9.81
N ILE A 115 -15.66 -9.53 10.77
CA ILE A 115 -15.60 -10.93 11.19
C ILE A 115 -16.00 -11.86 10.03
N ARG A 116 -17.01 -11.49 9.25
CA ARG A 116 -17.40 -12.25 8.05
C ARG A 116 -16.34 -12.18 6.95
N LEU A 117 -15.62 -11.07 6.78
CA LEU A 117 -14.47 -11.00 5.86
C LEU A 117 -13.32 -11.92 6.33
N GLN A 118 -13.00 -11.92 7.62
CA GLN A 118 -11.99 -12.82 8.19
C GLN A 118 -12.39 -14.29 8.01
N ALA A 119 -13.66 -14.61 8.23
CA ALA A 119 -14.21 -15.94 7.95
C ALA A 119 -14.14 -16.29 6.45
N ALA A 120 -14.37 -15.34 5.54
CA ALA A 120 -14.23 -15.55 4.09
C ALA A 120 -12.77 -15.85 3.69
N ASP A 121 -11.81 -15.12 4.28
CA ASP A 121 -10.36 -15.35 4.09
C ASP A 121 -9.91 -16.73 4.59
N LEU A 122 -10.47 -17.20 5.71
CA LEU A 122 -10.27 -18.56 6.23
C LEU A 122 -10.92 -19.61 5.33
N LEU A 123 -12.21 -19.44 5.00
CA LEU A 123 -12.94 -20.33 4.08
C LEU A 123 -12.18 -20.48 2.77
N TRP A 124 -11.59 -19.43 2.21
CA TRP A 124 -10.81 -19.52 0.97
C TRP A 124 -9.71 -20.59 1.00
N THR A 125 -9.13 -20.88 2.17
CA THR A 125 -8.09 -21.91 2.32
C THR A 125 -8.63 -23.33 2.57
N LEU A 126 -9.89 -23.45 2.96
CA LEU A 126 -10.57 -24.70 3.30
C LEU A 126 -11.52 -25.18 2.18
N ASP A 127 -12.23 -24.22 1.57
CA ASP A 127 -13.23 -24.32 0.50
C ASP A 127 -13.22 -22.98 -0.28
N GLU A 128 -12.40 -22.92 -1.33
CA GLU A 128 -12.24 -21.74 -2.21
C GLU A 128 -13.58 -21.24 -2.80
N PRO A 129 -14.48 -22.09 -3.33
CA PRO A 129 -15.83 -21.69 -3.73
C PRO A 129 -16.63 -20.98 -2.62
N ALA A 130 -16.64 -21.50 -1.40
CA ALA A 130 -17.35 -20.88 -0.28
C ALA A 130 -16.74 -19.52 0.11
N GLY A 131 -15.40 -19.43 0.15
CA GLY A 131 -14.67 -18.18 0.40
C GLY A 131 -14.97 -17.10 -0.66
N ARG A 132 -14.91 -17.46 -1.95
CA ARG A 132 -15.29 -16.57 -3.06
C ARG A 132 -16.72 -16.06 -2.91
N SER A 133 -17.68 -16.97 -2.76
CA SER A 133 -19.10 -16.61 -2.68
C SER A 133 -19.39 -15.66 -1.51
N LEU A 134 -18.75 -15.89 -0.35
CA LEU A 134 -18.90 -15.00 0.80
C LEU A 134 -18.29 -13.61 0.53
N CYS A 135 -17.14 -13.50 -0.15
CA CYS A 135 -16.60 -12.21 -0.56
C CYS A 135 -17.50 -11.46 -1.56
N GLU A 136 -18.16 -12.15 -2.50
CA GLU A 136 -19.13 -11.52 -3.41
C GLU A 136 -20.34 -10.99 -2.64
N ASN A 137 -20.90 -11.80 -1.73
CA ASN A 137 -22.03 -11.40 -0.89
C ASN A 137 -21.68 -10.19 0.00
N LEU A 138 -20.49 -10.18 0.60
CA LEU A 138 -20.02 -9.06 1.44
C LEU A 138 -19.80 -7.76 0.66
N MET A 139 -19.47 -7.85 -0.62
CA MET A 139 -19.37 -6.68 -1.50
C MET A 139 -20.75 -6.18 -1.90
N ASP A 140 -21.66 -7.06 -2.33
CA ASP A 140 -23.06 -6.70 -2.61
C ASP A 140 -23.73 -6.05 -1.38
N GLU A 141 -23.39 -6.49 -0.17
CA GLU A 141 -23.79 -5.84 1.08
C GLU A 141 -23.21 -4.41 1.24
N ILE A 142 -21.90 -4.19 1.00
CA ILE A 142 -21.29 -2.84 1.02
C ILE A 142 -22.01 -1.89 0.05
N VAL A 143 -22.30 -2.36 -1.17
CA VAL A 143 -22.99 -1.57 -2.19
C VAL A 143 -24.40 -1.18 -1.73
N ARG A 144 -25.10 -2.10 -1.06
CA ARG A 144 -26.47 -1.95 -0.55
C ARG A 144 -26.59 -1.30 0.83
N MET A 145 -25.49 -0.96 1.50
CA MET A 145 -25.58 -0.09 2.67
C MET A 145 -26.27 1.21 2.25
N ASP A 146 -27.25 1.70 3.00
CA ASP A 146 -27.80 3.03 2.75
C ASP A 146 -26.80 4.09 3.22
N VAL A 147 -26.58 5.12 2.41
CA VAL A 147 -26.00 6.37 2.94
C VAL A 147 -27.16 7.18 3.49
N LYS A 148 -27.21 7.39 4.81
CA LYS A 148 -28.06 8.46 5.32
C LYS A 148 -27.38 9.79 5.02
N GLU A 149 -27.80 10.44 3.95
CA GLU A 149 -27.47 11.84 3.72
C GLU A 149 -28.09 12.68 4.85
N GLU A 150 -27.29 13.01 5.85
CA GLU A 150 -27.68 14.00 6.85
C GLU A 150 -27.88 15.35 6.15
N ARG A 151 -29.14 15.74 5.99
CA ARG A 151 -29.55 17.03 5.41
C ARG A 151 -29.21 18.18 6.36
N GLY A 152 -27.93 18.48 6.55
CA GLY A 152 -27.51 19.54 7.45
C GLY A 152 -26.01 19.66 7.73
N GLY A 153 -25.24 20.11 6.73
CA GLY A 153 -23.98 20.83 6.98
C GLY A 153 -22.67 20.05 6.85
N GLY A 154 -21.86 20.46 5.87
CA GLY A 154 -20.38 20.50 5.92
C GLY A 154 -19.63 19.17 5.87
N ASP A 155 -19.90 18.25 6.80
CA ASP A 155 -19.19 16.99 6.93
C ASP A 155 -19.71 15.93 5.96
N ARG A 156 -18.79 15.10 5.45
CA ARG A 156 -19.16 13.94 4.64
C ARG A 156 -19.92 12.95 5.53
N PRO A 157 -21.02 12.32 5.05
CA PRO A 157 -21.76 11.37 5.87
C PRO A 157 -20.83 10.27 6.39
N ALA A 158 -20.91 9.96 7.69
CA ALA A 158 -20.02 8.98 8.34
C ALA A 158 -20.02 7.61 7.61
N ASP A 159 -21.19 7.21 7.08
CA ASP A 159 -21.40 5.99 6.30
C ASP A 159 -20.54 5.93 5.01
N VAL A 160 -20.21 7.07 4.39
CA VAL A 160 -19.38 7.14 3.18
C VAL A 160 -17.93 6.78 3.52
N GLY A 161 -17.43 7.28 4.65
CA GLY A 161 -16.09 6.95 5.15
C GLY A 161 -15.96 5.48 5.54
N LEU A 162 -16.98 4.94 6.23
CA LEU A 162 -17.03 3.52 6.59
C LEU A 162 -17.08 2.62 5.35
N ARG A 163 -17.98 2.87 4.39
CA ARG A 163 -18.11 2.09 3.15
C ARG A 163 -16.79 2.00 2.40
N ARG A 164 -16.08 3.13 2.28
CA ARG A 164 -14.76 3.23 1.66
C ARG A 164 -13.71 2.37 2.37
N ALA A 165 -13.72 2.37 3.70
CA ALA A 165 -12.81 1.54 4.49
C ALA A 165 -13.10 0.04 4.29
N LEU A 166 -14.37 -0.38 4.42
CA LEU A 166 -14.75 -1.80 4.24
C LEU A 166 -14.46 -2.29 2.81
N PHE A 167 -14.67 -1.46 1.78
CA PHE A 167 -14.35 -1.85 0.40
C PHE A 167 -12.84 -2.02 0.18
N ARG A 168 -12.00 -1.16 0.79
CA ARG A 168 -10.54 -1.33 0.77
C ARG A 168 -10.10 -2.60 1.53
N GLU A 169 -10.67 -2.86 2.70
CA GLU A 169 -10.42 -4.07 3.48
C GLU A 169 -10.79 -5.34 2.69
N LEU A 170 -11.95 -5.36 2.02
CA LEU A 170 -12.37 -6.44 1.12
C LEU A 170 -11.35 -6.63 0.00
N LEU A 171 -11.02 -5.54 -0.71
CA LEU A 171 -10.18 -5.59 -1.89
C LEU A 171 -8.77 -6.09 -1.56
N GLN A 172 -8.17 -5.66 -0.45
CA GLN A 172 -6.87 -6.17 0.03
C GLN A 172 -6.89 -7.67 0.30
N VAL A 173 -7.92 -8.19 0.98
CA VAL A 173 -8.09 -9.62 1.22
C VAL A 173 -8.22 -10.39 -0.09
N VAL A 174 -9.05 -9.90 -1.01
CA VAL A 174 -9.30 -10.60 -2.28
C VAL A 174 -8.07 -10.57 -3.20
N ILE A 175 -7.33 -9.45 -3.28
CA ILE A 175 -6.09 -9.37 -4.09
C ILE A 175 -5.08 -10.41 -3.63
N ARG A 176 -4.89 -10.54 -2.30
CA ARG A 176 -3.98 -11.53 -1.70
C ARG A 176 -4.37 -12.98 -1.97
N ARG A 177 -5.66 -13.27 -2.22
CA ARG A 177 -6.18 -14.63 -2.45
C ARG A 177 -6.29 -14.99 -3.93
N ASP A 178 -6.84 -14.11 -4.74
CA ASP A 178 -6.97 -14.25 -6.19
C ASP A 178 -7.04 -12.86 -6.82
N SER A 179 -5.87 -12.33 -7.18
CA SER A 179 -5.73 -11.03 -7.82
C SER A 179 -6.45 -10.94 -9.17
N ARG A 180 -6.61 -12.04 -9.92
CA ARG A 180 -7.40 -12.04 -11.16
C ARG A 180 -8.89 -11.90 -10.87
N PHE A 181 -9.37 -12.49 -9.79
CA PHE A 181 -10.74 -12.27 -9.32
C PHE A 181 -10.93 -10.85 -8.83
N ALA A 182 -9.99 -10.27 -8.07
CA ALA A 182 -10.03 -8.85 -7.71
C ALA A 182 -10.19 -7.93 -8.94
N ALA A 183 -9.44 -8.16 -10.02
CA ALA A 183 -9.63 -7.44 -11.29
C ALA A 183 -11.06 -7.59 -11.83
N ARG A 184 -11.59 -8.83 -11.93
CA ARG A 184 -12.97 -9.08 -12.40
C ARG A 184 -14.02 -8.38 -11.53
N LEU A 185 -13.79 -8.27 -10.22
CA LEU A 185 -14.69 -7.56 -9.32
C LEU A 185 -14.67 -6.04 -9.54
N ILE A 186 -13.49 -5.44 -9.77
CA ILE A 186 -13.40 -4.02 -10.18
C ILE A 186 -14.03 -3.81 -11.57
N GLU A 187 -13.93 -4.79 -12.46
CA GLU A 187 -14.53 -4.74 -13.81
C GLU A 187 -16.06 -4.83 -13.82
N ARG A 188 -16.70 -5.32 -12.75
CA ARG A 188 -18.17 -5.32 -12.60
C ARG A 188 -18.78 -3.92 -12.46
N PHE A 189 -17.99 -2.91 -12.07
CA PHE A 189 -18.47 -1.54 -11.87
C PHE A 189 -18.15 -0.64 -13.07
N LYS A 190 -19.16 0.08 -13.57
CA LYS A 190 -18.92 1.30 -14.38
C LYS A 190 -18.46 2.44 -13.48
N ASP A 191 -17.89 3.51 -14.03
CA ASP A 191 -17.22 4.54 -13.21
C ASP A 191 -18.17 5.24 -12.22
N GLU A 192 -19.35 5.68 -12.67
CA GLU A 192 -20.40 6.25 -11.79
C GLU A 192 -20.98 5.23 -10.79
N GLU A 193 -20.99 3.95 -11.16
CA GLU A 193 -21.43 2.86 -10.28
C GLU A 193 -20.38 2.60 -9.20
N ALA A 194 -19.09 2.62 -9.54
CA ALA A 194 -17.97 2.47 -8.63
C ALA A 194 -17.96 3.57 -7.57
N GLU A 195 -18.09 4.84 -7.97
CA GLU A 195 -18.13 5.96 -7.01
C GLU A 195 -19.29 5.82 -6.01
N ARG A 196 -20.49 5.46 -6.48
CA ARG A 196 -21.65 5.23 -5.62
C ARG A 196 -21.49 4.00 -4.72
N ALA A 197 -20.95 2.92 -5.27
CA ALA A 197 -20.75 1.63 -4.59
C ALA A 197 -19.68 1.66 -3.49
N THR A 198 -18.67 2.51 -3.61
CA THR A 198 -17.45 2.49 -2.77
C THR A 198 -17.33 3.68 -1.82
N GLY A 199 -18.31 4.58 -1.81
CA GLY A 199 -18.24 5.80 -1.01
C GLY A 199 -17.27 6.82 -1.61
N GLY A 200 -17.35 7.01 -2.93
CA GLY A 200 -16.59 8.00 -3.70
C GLY A 200 -15.16 7.59 -4.05
N LEU A 201 -14.87 6.28 -4.24
CA LEU A 201 -13.68 5.86 -4.98
C LEU A 201 -14.04 5.63 -6.44
N THR A 202 -13.30 6.28 -7.33
CA THR A 202 -13.42 6.03 -8.77
C THR A 202 -12.87 4.65 -9.10
N ARG A 203 -13.29 4.05 -10.23
CA ARG A 203 -12.72 2.77 -10.70
C ARG A 203 -11.20 2.85 -10.89
N ALA A 204 -10.69 4.01 -11.35
CA ALA A 204 -9.26 4.28 -11.46
C ALA A 204 -8.56 4.27 -10.09
N ALA A 205 -9.20 4.79 -9.03
CA ALA A 205 -8.67 4.69 -7.66
C ALA A 205 -8.62 3.22 -7.18
N LEU A 206 -9.63 2.40 -7.47
CA LEU A 206 -9.61 0.96 -7.15
C LEU A 206 -8.45 0.23 -7.84
N TYR A 207 -8.18 0.53 -9.11
CA TYR A 207 -7.01 -0.03 -9.79
C TYR A 207 -5.67 0.50 -9.24
N GLN A 208 -5.62 1.71 -8.68
CA GLN A 208 -4.41 2.21 -7.99
C GLN A 208 -4.16 1.48 -6.66
N GLU A 209 -5.20 1.21 -5.86
CA GLU A 209 -5.08 0.35 -4.66
C GLU A 209 -4.63 -1.06 -5.06
N MET A 210 -5.20 -1.60 -6.14
CA MET A 210 -4.82 -2.91 -6.67
C MET A 210 -3.37 -2.96 -7.16
N LEU A 211 -2.91 -1.91 -7.83
CA LEU A 211 -1.55 -1.80 -8.33
C LEU A 211 -0.53 -1.77 -7.17
N ALA A 212 -0.84 -1.05 -6.08
CA ALA A 212 0.00 -1.02 -4.88
C ALA A 212 0.06 -2.40 -4.19
N ALA A 213 -1.09 -3.03 -3.94
CA ALA A 213 -1.13 -4.35 -3.29
C ALA A 213 -0.49 -5.46 -4.14
N LEU A 214 -0.61 -5.39 -5.48
CA LEU A 214 0.13 -6.28 -6.39
C LEU A 214 1.64 -6.03 -6.35
N TRP A 215 2.08 -4.79 -6.22
CA TRP A 215 3.50 -4.48 -6.11
C TRP A 215 4.10 -5.08 -4.83
N ASP A 216 3.43 -4.88 -3.69
CA ASP A 216 3.86 -5.40 -2.40
C ASP A 216 3.90 -6.94 -2.37
N ALA A 217 3.00 -7.62 -3.09
CA ALA A 217 3.04 -9.07 -3.30
C ALA A 217 4.19 -9.49 -4.23
N SER A 218 4.38 -8.77 -5.36
CA SER A 218 5.37 -9.11 -6.39
C SER A 218 6.83 -8.98 -5.93
N ALA A 219 7.07 -8.27 -4.81
CA ALA A 219 8.35 -8.27 -4.11
C ALA A 219 8.73 -9.65 -3.54
N GLY A 220 7.80 -10.62 -3.48
CA GLY A 220 8.01 -11.98 -3.00
C GLY A 220 8.01 -13.09 -4.06
N ASP A 221 7.23 -12.98 -5.15
CA ASP A 221 7.09 -14.05 -6.16
C ASP A 221 6.96 -13.51 -7.61
N ALA A 222 8.05 -13.58 -8.37
CA ALA A 222 8.35 -12.57 -9.40
C ALA A 222 7.67 -12.74 -10.78
N SER A 223 7.19 -13.93 -11.16
CA SER A 223 6.86 -14.19 -12.59
C SER A 223 5.38 -14.01 -12.96
N ARG A 224 4.45 -14.58 -12.18
CA ARG A 224 3.02 -14.60 -12.52
C ARG A 224 2.30 -13.29 -12.23
N GLU A 225 2.78 -12.55 -11.22
CA GLU A 225 2.17 -11.30 -10.79
C GLU A 225 2.54 -10.14 -11.72
N VAL A 226 3.75 -10.13 -12.30
CA VAL A 226 4.21 -9.06 -13.19
C VAL A 226 3.30 -8.88 -14.41
N SER A 227 2.78 -9.94 -15.03
CA SER A 227 1.85 -9.78 -16.16
C SER A 227 0.55 -9.08 -15.74
N LEU A 228 -0.02 -9.44 -14.59
CA LEU A 228 -1.24 -8.79 -14.09
C LEU A 228 -0.95 -7.36 -13.61
N LEU A 229 0.20 -7.14 -12.97
CA LEU A 229 0.68 -5.82 -12.57
C LEU A 229 0.81 -4.89 -13.79
N THR A 230 1.37 -5.36 -14.91
CA THR A 230 1.46 -4.58 -16.15
C THR A 230 0.08 -4.29 -16.78
N ASP A 231 -0.86 -5.24 -16.70
CA ASP A 231 -2.23 -5.10 -17.20
C ASP A 231 -3.06 -4.13 -16.33
N VAL A 232 -2.91 -4.18 -15.01
CA VAL A 232 -3.51 -3.21 -14.07
C VAL A 232 -2.89 -1.82 -14.26
N LEU A 233 -1.57 -1.69 -14.40
CA LEU A 233 -0.91 -0.42 -14.74
C LEU A 233 -1.48 0.16 -16.04
N GLY A 234 -1.67 -0.68 -17.06
CA GLY A 234 -2.28 -0.30 -18.34
C GLY A 234 -3.71 0.25 -18.22
N ARG A 235 -4.47 -0.13 -17.17
CA ARG A 235 -5.79 0.45 -16.84
C ARG A 235 -5.70 1.70 -15.95
N VAL A 236 -4.63 1.84 -15.14
CA VAL A 236 -4.38 3.02 -14.29
C VAL A 236 -3.93 4.25 -15.10
N LEU A 237 -3.30 4.04 -16.26
CA LEU A 237 -2.78 5.09 -17.13
C LEU A 237 -3.87 5.65 -18.08
N SER A 238 -4.53 6.74 -17.67
CA SER A 238 -5.55 7.43 -18.48
C SER A 238 -4.95 8.21 -19.67
N PRO A 239 -5.57 8.16 -20.87
CA PRO A 239 -5.21 9.03 -21.99
C PRO A 239 -5.36 10.53 -21.65
N GLY A 240 -4.40 11.34 -22.07
CA GLY A 240 -4.26 12.76 -21.71
C GLY A 240 -3.86 13.01 -20.25
N GLY A 241 -3.79 11.97 -19.42
CA GLY A 241 -3.58 12.09 -17.98
C GLY A 241 -2.13 12.34 -17.56
N GLU A 242 -1.98 12.86 -16.35
CA GLU A 242 -0.74 12.78 -15.59
C GLU A 242 -0.48 11.34 -15.12
N ILE A 243 0.79 10.98 -14.90
CA ILE A 243 1.11 9.71 -14.26
C ILE A 243 0.69 9.75 -12.78
N PRO A 244 -0.18 8.82 -12.30
CA PRO A 244 -0.61 8.80 -10.92
C PRO A 244 0.58 8.62 -9.95
N PRO A 245 0.59 9.31 -8.78
CA PRO A 245 1.73 9.28 -7.86
C PRO A 245 2.20 7.89 -7.43
N VAL A 246 1.27 6.92 -7.34
CA VAL A 246 1.59 5.51 -7.06
C VAL A 246 2.53 4.94 -8.12
N VAL A 247 2.27 5.14 -9.42
CA VAL A 247 3.12 4.62 -10.51
C VAL A 247 4.55 5.18 -10.42
N SER A 248 4.68 6.47 -10.10
CA SER A 248 5.96 7.13 -9.87
C SER A 248 6.71 6.54 -8.67
N LEU A 249 6.00 6.22 -7.59
CA LEU A 249 6.56 5.59 -6.40
C LEU A 249 6.97 4.13 -6.67
N LEU A 250 6.17 3.38 -7.43
CA LEU A 250 6.50 2.01 -7.81
C LEU A 250 7.75 1.98 -8.68
N LEU A 251 7.82 2.76 -9.76
CA LEU A 251 9.02 2.83 -10.58
C LEU A 251 10.25 3.31 -9.78
N THR A 252 10.11 4.33 -8.92
CA THR A 252 11.27 4.79 -8.13
C THR A 252 11.73 3.83 -7.04
N SER A 253 10.88 2.91 -6.57
CA SER A 253 11.24 1.81 -5.64
C SER A 253 11.65 0.51 -6.35
N ALA A 254 11.29 0.34 -7.63
CA ALA A 254 11.61 -0.82 -8.47
C ALA A 254 13.11 -1.05 -8.75
N ALA A 255 14.00 -0.16 -8.29
CA ALA A 255 15.45 -0.42 -8.31
C ALA A 255 15.82 -1.73 -7.59
N SER A 256 15.04 -2.15 -6.57
CA SER A 256 15.22 -3.41 -5.84
C SER A 256 14.64 -4.64 -6.55
N SER A 257 13.81 -4.47 -7.58
CA SER A 257 13.22 -5.56 -8.39
C SER A 257 13.32 -5.20 -9.88
N PRO A 258 14.49 -5.41 -10.51
CA PRO A 258 14.76 -4.96 -11.88
C PRO A 258 13.77 -5.51 -12.92
N GLU A 259 13.36 -6.77 -12.82
CA GLU A 259 12.46 -7.39 -13.80
C GLU A 259 11.07 -6.76 -13.80
N ALA A 260 10.49 -6.55 -12.61
CA ALA A 260 9.20 -5.89 -12.46
C ALA A 260 9.31 -4.40 -12.84
N GLY A 261 10.40 -3.73 -12.47
CA GLY A 261 10.70 -2.36 -12.86
C GLY A 261 10.80 -2.16 -14.38
N ASP A 262 11.59 -2.99 -15.06
CA ASP A 262 11.78 -2.98 -16.51
C ASP A 262 10.45 -3.26 -17.24
N ALA A 263 9.58 -4.11 -16.68
CA ALA A 263 8.24 -4.39 -17.20
C ALA A 263 7.28 -3.19 -17.04
N LEU A 264 7.18 -2.60 -15.84
CA LEU A 264 6.39 -1.38 -15.59
C LEU A 264 6.87 -0.21 -16.46
N PHE A 265 8.19 -0.06 -16.61
CA PHE A 265 8.83 0.97 -17.43
C PHE A 265 8.41 0.85 -18.90
N ARG A 266 8.45 -0.36 -19.46
CA ARG A 266 7.98 -0.62 -20.85
C ARG A 266 6.50 -0.28 -21.02
N VAL A 267 5.64 -0.55 -20.04
CA VAL A 267 4.22 -0.15 -20.09
C VAL A 267 4.10 1.37 -20.15
N VAL A 268 4.74 2.12 -19.23
CA VAL A 268 4.69 3.60 -19.24
C VAL A 268 5.26 4.16 -20.55
N PHE A 269 6.39 3.63 -21.03
CA PHE A 269 7.01 4.02 -22.29
C PHE A 269 6.08 3.77 -23.50
N SER A 270 5.43 2.60 -23.58
CA SER A 270 4.48 2.29 -24.66
C SER A 270 3.27 3.23 -24.70
N ARG A 271 2.93 3.86 -23.57
CA ARG A 271 1.83 4.83 -23.42
C ARG A 271 2.29 6.28 -23.51
N LEU A 272 3.59 6.56 -23.68
CA LEU A 272 4.14 7.92 -23.76
C LEU A 272 3.39 8.87 -24.73
N PRO A 273 2.95 8.45 -25.95
CA PRO A 273 2.20 9.32 -26.85
C PRO A 273 0.79 9.70 -26.35
N MET A 274 0.27 8.97 -25.37
CA MET A 274 -1.05 9.18 -24.77
C MET A 274 -0.99 9.88 -23.41
N LEU A 275 0.19 10.11 -22.84
CA LEU A 275 0.36 10.67 -21.49
C LEU A 275 0.82 12.13 -21.53
N SER A 276 0.70 12.84 -20.41
CA SER A 276 1.40 14.11 -20.21
C SER A 276 2.90 13.92 -20.37
N GLN A 277 3.48 14.42 -21.46
CA GLN A 277 4.87 14.17 -21.86
C GLN A 277 5.87 14.55 -20.77
N ASP A 278 5.70 15.72 -20.12
CA ASP A 278 6.60 16.16 -19.05
C ASP A 278 6.51 15.25 -17.82
N SER A 279 5.30 14.79 -17.46
CA SER A 279 5.07 13.87 -16.34
C SER A 279 5.71 12.51 -16.62
N ALA A 280 5.50 11.97 -17.83
CA ALA A 280 6.04 10.68 -18.24
C ALA A 280 7.56 10.69 -18.36
N LEU A 281 8.15 11.72 -18.99
CA LEU A 281 9.61 11.83 -19.09
C LEU A 281 10.26 12.03 -17.71
N ALA A 282 9.66 12.78 -16.78
CA ALA A 282 10.21 12.90 -15.42
C ALA A 282 10.25 11.54 -14.68
N VAL A 283 9.18 10.74 -14.80
CA VAL A 283 9.08 9.43 -14.13
C VAL A 283 10.01 8.39 -14.76
N LEU A 284 10.05 8.30 -16.10
CA LEU A 284 10.95 7.39 -16.81
C LEU A 284 12.43 7.72 -16.54
N GLY A 285 12.75 9.01 -16.43
CA GLY A 285 14.10 9.50 -16.09
C GLY A 285 14.52 9.07 -14.70
N GLY A 286 13.67 9.29 -13.69
CA GLY A 286 13.91 8.85 -12.31
C GLY A 286 14.11 7.33 -12.19
N TYR A 287 13.43 6.53 -13.02
CA TYR A 287 13.69 5.08 -13.11
C TYR A 287 15.08 4.78 -13.66
N LEU A 288 15.38 5.25 -14.88
CA LEU A 288 16.67 5.00 -15.54
C LEU A 288 17.85 5.48 -14.70
N SER A 289 17.74 6.66 -14.08
CA SER A 289 18.72 7.27 -13.19
C SER A 289 19.06 6.37 -12.01
N ARG A 290 18.06 5.76 -11.36
CA ARG A 290 18.28 4.81 -10.25
C ARG A 290 18.78 3.46 -10.74
N ARG A 291 18.17 2.92 -11.80
CA ARG A 291 18.42 1.58 -12.35
C ARG A 291 19.81 1.41 -12.98
N PHE A 292 20.37 2.47 -13.56
CA PHE A 292 21.63 2.42 -14.32
C PHE A 292 22.76 3.31 -13.78
N ARG A 293 22.58 4.00 -12.64
CA ARG A 293 23.62 4.86 -12.02
C ARG A 293 25.00 4.20 -11.96
N THR A 294 25.02 2.98 -11.44
CA THR A 294 26.22 2.17 -11.22
C THR A 294 26.43 1.07 -12.26
N ALA A 295 25.53 0.92 -13.23
CA ALA A 295 25.62 -0.12 -14.26
C ALA A 295 26.55 0.31 -15.41
N ASP A 296 27.26 -0.63 -16.03
CA ASP A 296 28.19 -0.33 -17.13
C ASP A 296 27.52 -0.33 -18.52
N SER A 297 26.24 -0.71 -18.60
CA SER A 297 25.43 -0.65 -19.81
C SER A 297 23.96 -0.36 -19.49
N LEU A 298 23.20 0.02 -20.52
CA LEU A 298 21.73 0.20 -20.44
C LEU A 298 20.94 -1.10 -20.66
N ALA A 299 21.60 -2.25 -20.80
CA ALA A 299 20.91 -3.53 -20.99
C ALA A 299 20.10 -3.92 -19.74
N PRO A 300 18.83 -4.41 -19.89
CA PRO A 300 18.17 -4.85 -21.12
C PRO A 300 17.25 -3.78 -21.77
N LEU A 301 17.32 -2.52 -21.36
CA LEU A 301 16.45 -1.42 -21.80
C LEU A 301 17.10 -0.45 -22.80
N GLU A 302 18.20 -0.85 -23.44
CA GLU A 302 19.03 0.06 -24.24
C GLU A 302 18.25 0.78 -25.35
N ARG A 303 17.38 0.07 -26.08
CA ARG A 303 16.58 0.64 -27.18
C ARG A 303 15.55 1.64 -26.66
N GLU A 304 14.84 1.27 -25.60
CA GLU A 304 13.83 2.11 -24.95
C GLU A 304 14.47 3.36 -24.32
N ALA A 305 15.64 3.21 -23.68
CA ALA A 305 16.41 4.31 -23.10
C ALA A 305 16.93 5.28 -24.17
N GLN A 306 17.48 4.78 -25.29
CA GLN A 306 17.90 5.60 -26.42
C GLN A 306 16.72 6.38 -27.04
N ALA A 307 15.55 5.75 -27.18
CA ALA A 307 14.34 6.44 -27.65
C ALA A 307 13.88 7.53 -26.66
N ILE A 308 13.95 7.28 -25.36
CA ILE A 308 13.67 8.28 -24.32
C ILE A 308 14.66 9.44 -24.38
N PHE A 309 15.96 9.18 -24.58
CA PHE A 309 16.97 10.24 -24.75
C PHE A 309 16.62 11.17 -25.93
N ALA A 310 16.19 10.62 -27.07
CA ALA A 310 15.72 11.42 -28.20
C ALA A 310 14.48 12.28 -27.84
N HIS A 311 13.50 11.71 -27.13
CA HIS A 311 12.34 12.46 -26.66
C HIS A 311 12.69 13.57 -25.65
N VAL A 312 13.66 13.31 -24.76
CA VAL A 312 14.14 14.26 -23.74
C VAL A 312 14.85 15.44 -24.40
N LEU A 313 15.76 15.19 -25.35
CA LEU A 313 16.43 16.24 -26.12
C LEU A 313 15.42 17.12 -26.86
N ALA A 314 14.53 16.52 -27.65
CA ALA A 314 13.53 17.26 -28.42
C ALA A 314 12.61 18.11 -27.52
N ARG A 315 12.21 17.58 -26.36
CA ARG A 315 11.39 18.31 -25.40
C ARG A 315 12.18 19.44 -24.70
N ALA A 316 13.42 19.18 -24.31
CA ALA A 316 14.30 20.18 -23.68
C ALA A 316 14.63 21.32 -24.65
N GLU A 317 14.93 21.03 -25.91
CA GLU A 317 15.13 22.03 -26.95
C GLU A 317 13.87 22.89 -27.15
N MET A 318 12.70 22.26 -27.29
CA MET A 318 11.43 22.97 -27.48
C MET A 318 11.12 23.91 -26.30
N LEU A 319 11.35 23.48 -25.06
CA LEU A 319 11.22 24.36 -23.88
C LEU A 319 12.28 25.48 -23.90
N TRP A 320 13.53 25.17 -24.26
CA TRP A 320 14.61 26.16 -24.32
C TRP A 320 14.34 27.25 -25.38
N GLN A 321 13.79 26.89 -26.53
CA GLN A 321 13.33 27.85 -27.54
C GLN A 321 12.20 28.74 -27.00
N GLN A 322 11.25 28.18 -26.24
CA GLN A 322 10.19 28.97 -25.59
C GLN A 322 10.74 29.96 -24.55
N ALA A 323 11.72 29.53 -23.74
CA ALA A 323 12.42 30.40 -22.79
C ALA A 323 13.08 31.58 -23.49
N ARG A 324 13.84 31.31 -24.57
CA ARG A 324 14.53 32.32 -25.38
C ARG A 324 13.58 33.29 -26.09
N ALA A 325 12.36 32.86 -26.41
CA ALA A 325 11.31 33.70 -26.98
C ALA A 325 10.63 34.62 -25.94
N GLY A 326 11.12 34.70 -24.70
CA GLY A 326 10.56 35.55 -23.64
C GLY A 326 9.17 35.09 -23.15
N ARG A 327 8.74 33.88 -23.52
CA ARG A 327 7.48 33.32 -23.02
C ARG A 327 7.70 32.86 -21.59
N ALA A 328 7.11 33.59 -20.64
CA ALA A 328 7.16 33.21 -19.24
C ALA A 328 6.67 31.77 -19.05
N PHE A 329 7.49 30.92 -18.45
CA PHE A 329 7.06 29.59 -18.04
C PHE A 329 6.00 29.70 -16.95
N ARG A 330 4.72 29.74 -17.35
CA ARG A 330 3.62 29.20 -16.54
C ARG A 330 3.70 27.66 -16.56
N GLY A 331 4.89 27.15 -16.24
CA GLY A 331 5.19 25.73 -16.28
C GLY A 331 4.29 25.03 -15.28
N SER A 332 3.56 24.01 -15.76
CA SER A 332 2.80 23.16 -14.86
C SER A 332 3.77 22.49 -13.87
N ARG A 333 3.24 21.85 -12.82
CA ARG A 333 4.09 21.16 -11.85
C ARG A 333 4.94 20.07 -12.52
N GLU A 334 4.47 19.55 -13.65
CA GLU A 334 5.03 18.49 -14.48
C GLU A 334 6.20 19.04 -15.30
N THR A 335 6.04 20.17 -16.00
CA THR A 335 7.14 20.84 -16.72
C THR A 335 8.29 21.18 -15.77
N ARG A 336 7.99 21.62 -14.54
CA ARG A 336 8.99 21.91 -13.52
C ARG A 336 9.73 20.65 -13.04
N ARG A 337 8.99 19.57 -12.75
CA ARG A 337 9.58 18.25 -12.46
C ARG A 337 10.47 17.74 -13.60
N PHE A 338 10.04 17.91 -14.85
CA PHE A 338 10.83 17.55 -16.02
C PHE A 338 12.15 18.35 -16.08
N ILE A 339 12.10 19.68 -15.95
CA ILE A 339 13.31 20.53 -15.94
C ILE A 339 14.30 20.12 -14.83
N VAL A 340 13.81 19.81 -13.63
CA VAL A 340 14.66 19.28 -12.55
C VAL A 340 15.26 17.92 -12.92
N SER A 341 14.47 17.00 -13.48
CA SER A 341 14.95 15.68 -13.93
C SER A 341 16.01 15.76 -15.04
N LEU A 342 16.02 16.82 -15.87
CA LEU A 342 17.08 17.02 -16.87
C LEU A 342 18.47 17.04 -16.21
N THR A 343 18.58 17.71 -15.07
CA THR A 343 19.86 17.91 -14.36
C THR A 343 20.20 16.72 -13.47
N HIS A 344 19.22 16.16 -12.75
CA HIS A 344 19.48 15.16 -11.71
C HIS A 344 19.40 13.70 -12.20
N ASP A 345 18.58 13.43 -13.23
CA ASP A 345 18.33 12.08 -13.70
C ASP A 345 18.90 11.84 -15.09
N TYR A 346 18.66 12.75 -16.04
CA TYR A 346 19.09 12.54 -17.42
C TYR A 346 20.55 12.92 -17.69
N LEU A 347 21.03 14.09 -17.26
CA LEU A 347 22.39 14.54 -17.58
C LEU A 347 23.49 13.51 -17.22
N PRO A 348 23.47 12.83 -16.04
CA PRO A 348 24.46 11.79 -15.74
C PRO A 348 24.38 10.59 -16.68
N LEU A 349 23.18 10.20 -17.12
CA LEU A 349 22.99 9.09 -18.07
C LEU A 349 23.49 9.47 -19.47
N PHE A 350 23.24 10.70 -19.92
CA PHE A 350 23.75 11.21 -21.19
C PHE A 350 25.28 11.30 -21.19
N GLN A 351 25.89 11.74 -20.09
CA GLN A 351 27.34 11.77 -19.94
C GLN A 351 27.99 10.37 -19.93
N LYS A 352 27.27 9.34 -19.47
CA LYS A 352 27.77 7.97 -19.36
C LYS A 352 27.50 7.09 -20.59
N PHE A 353 26.34 7.26 -21.22
CA PHE A 353 25.83 6.36 -22.27
C PHE A 353 25.37 7.07 -23.55
N GLY A 354 25.30 8.40 -23.56
CA GLY A 354 24.89 9.20 -24.72
C GLY A 354 26.06 9.63 -25.60
N ASP A 355 25.74 10.24 -26.73
CA ASP A 355 26.70 10.96 -27.56
C ASP A 355 27.23 12.19 -26.78
N PRO A 356 28.56 12.43 -26.69
CA PRO A 356 29.11 13.61 -26.02
C PRO A 356 28.56 14.94 -26.57
N VAL A 357 28.21 15.01 -27.86
CA VAL A 357 27.57 16.19 -28.46
C VAL A 357 26.17 16.40 -27.88
N GLN A 358 25.39 15.34 -27.72
CA GLN A 358 24.07 15.38 -27.11
C GLN A 358 24.13 15.71 -25.62
N ALA A 359 25.12 15.17 -24.89
CA ALA A 359 25.35 15.49 -23.49
C ALA A 359 25.71 16.98 -23.30
N ALA A 360 26.53 17.55 -24.18
CA ALA A 360 26.85 18.98 -24.18
C ALA A 360 25.61 19.85 -24.48
N GLN A 361 24.81 19.49 -25.49
CA GLN A 361 23.54 20.17 -25.80
C GLN A 361 22.57 20.14 -24.61
N LEU A 362 22.37 18.96 -24.01
CA LEU A 362 21.50 18.79 -22.85
C LEU A 362 21.99 19.60 -21.64
N THR A 363 23.30 19.70 -21.43
CA THR A 363 23.89 20.56 -20.38
C THR A 363 23.45 22.02 -20.55
N VAL A 364 23.55 22.57 -21.77
CA VAL A 364 23.13 23.94 -22.07
C VAL A 364 21.64 24.14 -21.87
N TYR A 365 20.81 23.19 -22.34
CA TYR A 365 19.36 23.26 -22.14
C TYR A 365 18.98 23.20 -20.65
N ALA A 366 19.51 22.23 -19.90
CA ALA A 366 19.23 22.04 -18.49
C ALA A 366 19.61 23.27 -17.65
N GLN A 367 20.82 23.82 -17.84
CA GLN A 367 21.28 25.02 -17.13
C GLN A 367 20.42 26.24 -17.45
N THR A 368 20.12 26.47 -18.73
CA THR A 368 19.27 27.60 -19.16
C THR A 368 17.87 27.47 -18.57
N LEU A 369 17.24 26.30 -18.68
CA LEU A 369 15.88 26.05 -18.18
C LEU A 369 15.78 26.14 -16.65
N LEU A 370 16.78 25.61 -15.92
CA LEU A 370 16.83 25.70 -14.46
C LEU A 370 17.00 27.16 -13.99
N SER A 371 17.82 27.95 -14.68
CA SER A 371 17.97 29.39 -14.41
C SER A 371 16.68 30.19 -14.69
N ALA A 372 15.85 29.74 -15.63
CA ALA A 372 14.57 30.37 -15.96
C ALA A 372 13.43 30.04 -14.96
N LEU A 373 13.63 29.10 -14.02
CA LEU A 373 12.70 28.84 -12.93
C LEU A 373 12.92 29.83 -11.76
N PRO A 374 11.85 30.33 -11.10
CA PRO A 374 11.96 31.11 -9.86
C PRO A 374 12.64 30.32 -8.73
N ASP A 375 13.35 30.99 -7.82
CA ASP A 375 14.16 30.34 -6.78
C ASP A 375 13.38 29.36 -5.91
N GLU A 376 12.17 29.72 -5.47
CA GLU A 376 11.23 28.85 -4.72
C GLU A 376 10.89 27.53 -5.45
N GLN A 377 11.16 27.46 -6.76
CA GLN A 377 10.80 26.35 -7.64
C GLN A 377 12.04 25.56 -8.11
N ARG A 378 13.24 26.02 -7.74
CA ARG A 378 14.51 25.30 -7.96
C ARG A 378 14.71 24.19 -6.90
N SER A 379 14.15 24.37 -5.70
CA SER A 379 14.18 23.40 -4.60
C SER A 379 12.98 22.45 -4.62
N VAL A 380 12.90 21.56 -5.62
CA VAL A 380 12.03 20.38 -5.53
C VAL A 380 12.89 19.20 -5.09
N SER A 381 12.98 18.97 -3.78
CA SER A 381 13.58 17.74 -3.25
C SER A 381 12.88 16.53 -3.88
N PRO A 382 13.63 15.49 -4.33
CA PRO A 382 13.01 14.26 -4.80
C PRO A 382 12.12 13.66 -3.70
N PRO A 383 10.98 13.04 -4.04
CA PRO A 383 10.26 12.22 -3.07
C PRO A 383 11.21 11.11 -2.59
N GLY A 384 11.49 11.10 -1.29
CA GLY A 384 12.41 10.14 -0.65
C GLY A 384 13.89 10.55 -0.59
N VAL A 385 14.22 11.85 -0.68
CA VAL A 385 15.55 12.36 -0.28
C VAL A 385 15.41 13.53 0.69
N THR A 386 14.90 13.26 1.90
CA THR A 386 15.39 13.96 3.08
C THR A 386 16.71 13.31 3.48
N GLY A 387 17.80 14.09 3.46
CA GLY A 387 19.14 13.65 3.85
C GLY A 387 19.33 13.61 5.36
N GLY A 388 18.36 13.03 6.07
CA GLY A 388 18.41 12.72 7.49
C GLY A 388 17.91 11.29 7.65
N THR A 389 18.57 10.51 8.50
CA THR A 389 18.04 9.19 8.87
C THR A 389 16.68 9.36 9.54
N LEU A 390 15.79 8.38 9.37
CA LEU A 390 14.47 8.38 10.04
C LEU A 390 14.60 8.44 11.58
N GLU A 391 15.77 8.03 12.09
CA GLU A 391 16.23 8.12 13.47
C GLU A 391 16.62 9.56 13.89
N GLU A 392 17.17 10.38 12.99
CA GLU A 392 17.40 11.83 13.21
C GLU A 392 16.10 12.63 13.15
N GLU A 393 15.17 12.30 12.24
CA GLU A 393 13.83 12.92 12.21
C GLU A 393 13.04 12.58 13.49
N LEU A 394 13.09 11.33 13.96
CA LEU A 394 12.50 10.93 15.24
C LEU A 394 13.18 11.62 16.45
N GLN A 395 14.51 11.73 16.47
CA GLN A 395 15.22 12.46 17.53
C GLN A 395 14.96 13.97 17.52
N ALA A 396 14.67 14.57 16.36
CA ALA A 396 14.25 15.97 16.28
C ALA A 396 12.86 16.17 16.91
N ILE A 397 11.93 15.25 16.64
CA ILE A 397 10.58 15.27 17.21
C ILE A 397 10.59 14.96 18.72
N GLU A 398 11.45 14.05 19.20
CA GLU A 398 11.63 13.81 20.64
C GLU A 398 12.27 14.98 21.39
N ARG A 399 13.08 15.82 20.70
CA ARG A 399 13.74 16.99 21.32
C ARG A 399 12.84 18.22 21.45
N GLU A 400 11.73 18.32 20.71
CA GLU A 400 10.69 19.34 20.92
C GLU A 400 9.42 18.76 21.57
N PRO A 401 9.45 18.55 22.89
CA PRO A 401 8.42 19.22 23.68
C PRO A 401 8.89 19.67 25.07
N ARG A 402 9.40 20.92 25.20
CA ARG A 402 9.49 21.61 26.52
C ARG A 402 9.65 23.14 26.56
N ALA A 403 9.74 23.83 25.41
CA ALA A 403 10.09 25.27 25.38
C ALA A 403 8.92 26.25 25.18
N ARG A 404 7.65 25.82 25.03
CA ARG A 404 6.52 26.71 24.67
C ARG A 404 5.24 26.56 25.51
N VAL A 405 5.37 26.33 26.84
CA VAL A 405 4.22 26.32 27.79
C VAL A 405 4.50 27.16 29.05
N ARG A 406 5.42 28.13 28.96
CA ARG A 406 5.44 29.31 29.84
C ARG A 406 5.49 30.53 28.94
N ASP A 407 4.54 31.44 29.17
CA ASP A 407 4.43 32.84 28.71
C ASP A 407 3.01 33.28 28.29
N HIS A 408 1.99 32.42 28.40
CA HIS A 408 0.58 32.81 28.24
C HIS A 408 -0.29 32.42 29.45
N LEU A 409 -0.18 33.23 30.51
CA LEU A 409 -1.22 33.42 31.53
C LEU A 409 -1.24 34.93 31.85
N PRO A 410 -2.38 35.63 31.74
CA PRO A 410 -2.48 37.04 32.13
C PRO A 410 -2.48 37.18 33.65
N ALA A 411 -2.08 38.36 34.12
CA ALA A 411 -2.20 38.80 35.52
C ALA A 411 -3.61 39.33 35.83
#